data_AF-A0A820ZVC5-F1
#
_entry.id   AF-A0A820ZVC5-F1
#
_cell.length_a   1.000
_cell.length_b   1.000
_cell.length_c   1.000
_cell.angle_alpha   90.00
_cell.angle_beta   90.00
_cell.angle_gamma   90.00
#
_symmetry.space_group_name_H-M   'P 1'
#
loop_
_entity.id
_entity.type
_entity.pdbx_description
1 polymer ?
#
loop_
_entity_poly.entity_id
_entity_poly.type
_entity_poly.pdbx_seq_one_letter_code
_entity_poly.pdbx_strand_id
1 'polypeptide(L)'
;MITEIYVPIVNNFHIGTFTEILENDEIRIERRLFASQEYTELLVAHVKLIRLAPKGKMLIVPVEVIGQMESIDIDLTVLARSNQHVVLSGKTRQVENIRYQQEPLSVFIYYTPLPYEGFELDPQETDRTYLFVTSVDEHQARAKQSFHYASSERKPNELWSSHVTLWNNVWSNAHVKVQGDDELQRQINSAFYYILSSLPPLFTRSEHKQFYGLSPGSLSRDGFDGPDDQDYVGHSFWDTEIWMFPPVLLFYPTLAKEILSYRIAMRESAADNTRLFGYEGWRILWESARTGVDVTPDICPQVRLYQMHIIGDIEFATRQYVAAAGDQKWLLSERDGDLIYETARFWSSRAVYSDKKQQYEILNVMPPDEDAEPYKNNSVFTNAVASLSVNLADRISGITKKTVPKAWLDIASNLYFPFDEASQTHLEYEGFDLSK
;
A
#
# COMPACT_ATOMS: atom_id res chain seq x y z
N MET A 1 33.25 28.04 10.23
CA MET A 1 31.78 28.15 10.21
C MET A 1 31.37 27.97 8.77
N ILE A 2 30.88 26.78 8.44
CA ILE A 2 30.43 26.43 7.09
C ILE A 2 29.09 27.15 6.90
N THR A 3 29.03 28.11 5.99
CA THR A 3 27.76 28.64 5.49
C THR A 3 27.25 27.67 4.44
N GLU A 4 26.68 26.55 4.90
CA GLU A 4 25.99 25.58 4.06
C GLU A 4 24.74 26.24 3.46
N ILE A 5 24.69 26.36 2.14
CA ILE A 5 23.43 26.62 1.46
C ILE A 5 22.75 25.25 1.32
N TYR A 6 21.92 24.90 2.31
CA TYR A 6 21.03 23.74 2.19
C TYR A 6 19.92 24.11 1.21
N VAL A 7 19.91 23.48 0.04
CA VAL A 7 18.78 23.57 -0.89
C VAL A 7 17.78 22.50 -0.48
N PRO A 8 16.49 22.84 -0.31
CA PRO A 8 15.47 21.88 0.10
C PRO A 8 15.40 20.68 -0.86
N ILE A 9 14.99 19.53 -0.31
CA ILE A 9 14.78 18.29 -1.06
C ILE A 9 13.85 18.56 -2.26
N VAL A 10 14.34 18.28 -3.48
CA VAL A 10 13.54 18.37 -4.69
C VAL A 10 12.98 16.99 -5.01
N ASN A 11 11.69 16.81 -4.75
CA ASN A 11 10.95 15.61 -5.12
C ASN A 11 10.44 15.77 -6.55
N ASN A 12 10.93 14.92 -7.46
CA ASN A 12 10.41 14.87 -8.82
C ASN A 12 9.48 13.66 -8.98
N PHE A 13 8.21 13.87 -8.65
CA PHE A 13 7.16 12.85 -8.72
C PHE A 13 6.94 12.29 -10.13
N HIS A 14 7.28 13.06 -11.18
CA HIS A 14 7.16 12.58 -12.55
C HIS A 14 8.15 11.44 -12.87
N ILE A 15 9.28 11.41 -12.18
CA ILE A 15 10.33 10.40 -12.42
C ILE A 15 10.74 9.66 -11.15
N GLY A 16 9.98 9.79 -10.06
CA GLY A 16 10.21 9.11 -8.79
C GLY A 16 11.61 9.26 -8.18
N THR A 17 12.24 10.41 -8.37
CA THR A 17 13.58 10.69 -7.82
C THR A 17 13.56 11.79 -6.76
N PHE A 18 14.33 11.57 -5.71
CA PHE A 18 14.55 12.50 -4.61
C PHE A 18 15.95 13.08 -4.75
N THR A 19 16.09 14.40 -4.87
CA THR A 19 17.39 15.05 -5.02
C THR A 19 17.63 16.05 -3.90
N GLU A 20 18.76 15.90 -3.22
CA GLU A 20 19.29 16.84 -2.23
C GLU A 20 20.53 17.51 -2.81
N ILE A 21 20.66 18.82 -2.59
CA ILE A 21 21.82 19.59 -3.05
C ILE A 21 22.42 20.31 -1.84
N LEU A 22 23.70 20.05 -1.60
CA LEU A 22 24.52 20.77 -0.64
C LEU A 22 25.59 21.53 -1.42
N GLU A 23 25.75 22.82 -1.13
CA GLU A 23 26.71 23.65 -1.86
C GLU A 23 27.44 24.62 -0.93
N ASN A 24 28.71 24.84 -1.25
CA ASN A 24 29.53 25.94 -0.75
C ASN A 24 30.41 26.51 -1.87
N ASP A 25 31.31 27.45 -1.55
CA ASP A 25 32.16 28.12 -2.54
C ASP A 25 33.14 27.18 -3.28
N GLU A 26 33.45 26.00 -2.73
CA GLU A 26 34.41 25.07 -3.32
C GLU A 26 33.76 23.92 -4.10
N ILE A 27 32.59 23.46 -3.68
CA ILE A 27 31.97 22.23 -4.17
C ILE A 27 30.44 22.26 -4.07
N ARG A 28 29.79 21.66 -5.08
CA ARG A 28 28.37 21.26 -5.04
C ARG A 28 28.29 19.74 -4.95
N ILE A 29 27.44 19.25 -4.07
CA ILE A 29 27.14 17.83 -3.85
C ILE A 29 25.68 17.62 -4.22
N GLU A 30 25.42 16.77 -5.20
CA GLU A 30 24.07 16.35 -5.59
C GLU A 30 23.88 14.89 -5.18
N ARG A 31 23.01 14.64 -4.20
CA ARG A 31 22.57 13.28 -3.83
C ARG A 31 21.23 13.02 -4.50
N ARG A 32 21.17 12.03 -5.39
CA ARG A 32 19.94 11.57 -6.03
C ARG A 32 19.61 10.15 -5.60
N LEU A 33 18.44 9.94 -5.01
CA LEU A 33 17.94 8.66 -4.54
C LEU A 33 16.69 8.25 -5.34
N PHE A 34 16.58 6.97 -5.66
CA PHE A 34 15.36 6.39 -6.22
C PHE A 34 15.22 4.89 -5.90
N ALA A 35 13.99 4.45 -5.61
CA ALA A 35 13.62 3.05 -5.62
C ALA A 35 13.40 2.60 -7.06
N SER A 36 14.12 1.57 -7.51
CA SER A 36 14.13 1.18 -8.91
C SER A 36 12.76 0.67 -9.37
N GLN A 37 12.30 1.16 -10.52
CA GLN A 37 11.11 0.62 -11.19
C GLN A 37 11.44 -0.65 -11.98
N GLU A 38 12.73 -0.92 -12.22
CA GLU A 38 13.21 -2.08 -12.97
C GLU A 38 13.39 -3.31 -12.07
N TYR A 39 13.77 -3.11 -10.80
CA TYR A 39 13.92 -4.16 -9.80
C TYR A 39 13.38 -3.68 -8.45
N THR A 40 12.34 -4.34 -7.94
CA THR A 40 11.61 -3.94 -6.73
C THR A 40 12.45 -3.94 -5.46
N GLU A 41 13.49 -4.77 -5.43
CA GLU A 41 14.40 -4.95 -4.31
C GLU A 41 15.53 -3.90 -4.29
N LEU A 42 15.66 -3.05 -5.32
CA LEU A 42 16.78 -2.12 -5.47
C LEU A 42 16.45 -0.68 -5.07
N LEU A 43 17.28 -0.16 -4.18
CA LEU A 43 17.40 1.27 -3.88
C LEU A 43 18.76 1.77 -4.41
N VAL A 44 18.75 2.87 -5.16
CA VAL A 44 19.94 3.42 -5.81
C VAL A 44 20.14 4.86 -5.38
N ALA A 45 21.36 5.19 -4.94
CA ALA A 45 21.78 6.56 -4.68
C ALA A 45 23.01 6.94 -5.52
N HIS A 46 22.93 8.08 -6.19
CA HIS A 46 24.07 8.74 -6.81
C HIS A 46 24.50 9.91 -5.95
N VAL A 47 25.80 10.01 -5.65
CA VAL A 47 26.38 11.20 -5.02
C VAL A 47 27.35 11.82 -6.02
N LYS A 48 26.97 12.94 -6.60
CA LYS A 48 27.79 13.67 -7.58
C LYS A 48 28.46 14.85 -6.91
N LEU A 49 29.78 14.85 -6.91
CA LEU A 49 30.62 15.98 -6.55
C LEU A 49 30.88 16.84 -7.79
N ILE A 50 30.69 18.15 -7.69
CA ILE A 50 30.93 19.12 -8.76
C ILE A 50 31.85 20.21 -8.21
N ARG A 51 33.03 20.38 -8.80
CA ARG A 51 34.01 21.39 -8.42
C ARG A 51 33.53 22.79 -8.81
N LEU A 52 33.48 23.69 -7.84
CA LEU A 52 33.24 25.12 -8.03
C LEU A 52 34.52 25.95 -7.85
N ALA A 53 35.44 25.48 -7.01
CA ALA A 53 36.77 26.07 -6.84
C ALA A 53 37.69 25.87 -8.08
N PRO A 54 38.74 26.69 -8.25
CA PRO A 54 39.78 26.41 -9.25
C PRO A 54 40.41 25.02 -9.11
N LYS A 55 40.86 24.46 -10.24
CA LYS A 55 41.66 23.22 -10.26
C LYS A 55 42.97 23.40 -9.49
N GLY A 56 43.49 22.33 -8.90
CA GLY A 56 44.78 22.31 -8.19
C GLY A 56 44.72 21.96 -6.71
N LYS A 57 43.51 21.87 -6.12
CA LYS A 57 43.29 21.44 -4.73
C LYS A 57 42.48 20.14 -4.69
N MET A 58 42.94 19.16 -3.92
CA MET A 58 42.17 17.97 -3.56
C MET A 58 40.98 18.40 -2.68
N LEU A 59 39.77 17.98 -3.04
CA LEU A 59 38.59 18.24 -2.22
C LEU A 59 38.15 16.93 -1.58
N ILE A 60 37.89 16.95 -0.27
CA ILE A 60 37.43 15.80 0.50
C ILE A 60 36.17 16.22 1.25
N VAL A 61 35.09 15.47 1.05
CA VAL A 61 33.82 15.63 1.75
C VAL A 61 33.72 14.51 2.79
N PRO A 62 33.79 14.82 4.10
CA PRO A 62 33.66 13.81 5.12
C PRO A 62 32.27 13.17 5.10
N VAL A 63 32.19 11.90 5.48
CA VAL A 63 30.92 11.16 5.59
C VAL A 63 30.69 10.81 7.04
N GLU A 64 29.53 11.17 7.55
CA GLU A 64 29.04 10.75 8.85
C GLU A 64 27.96 9.69 8.66
N VAL A 65 28.11 8.54 9.35
CA VAL A 65 27.06 7.51 9.40
C VAL A 65 26.16 7.85 10.57
N ILE A 66 24.98 8.38 10.27
CA ILE A 66 23.96 8.67 11.27
C ILE A 66 23.09 7.42 11.45
N GLY A 67 22.98 6.93 12.69
CA GLY A 67 22.20 5.75 13.04
C GLY A 67 23.01 4.46 13.18
N GLN A 68 22.43 3.46 13.85
CA GLN A 68 23.00 2.12 13.98
C GLN A 68 22.35 1.17 12.98
N MET A 69 23.11 0.17 12.52
CA MET A 69 22.58 -0.94 11.70
C MET A 69 21.73 -1.95 12.48
N GLU A 70 21.32 -1.61 13.70
CA GLU A 70 20.46 -2.44 14.52
C GLU A 70 19.00 -2.19 14.13
N SER A 71 18.26 -3.26 13.89
CA SER A 71 16.82 -3.20 13.65
C SER A 71 16.11 -3.73 14.89
N ILE A 72 15.03 -3.06 15.30
CA ILE A 72 14.15 -3.56 16.36
C ILE A 72 13.29 -4.73 15.88
N ASP A 73 13.07 -4.85 14.57
CA ASP A 73 12.16 -5.82 13.94
C ASP A 73 12.88 -6.99 13.28
N ILE A 74 14.16 -6.82 12.92
CA ILE A 74 14.95 -7.81 12.19
C ILE A 74 16.22 -8.12 12.97
N ASP A 75 16.45 -9.41 13.26
CA ASP A 75 17.70 -9.88 13.83
C ASP A 75 18.78 -9.99 12.74
N LEU A 76 19.44 -8.85 12.44
CA LEU A 76 20.43 -8.75 11.37
C LEU A 76 21.83 -9.16 11.83
N THR A 77 22.48 -9.97 11.01
CA THR A 77 23.88 -10.39 11.18
C THR A 77 24.69 -10.07 9.93
N VAL A 78 25.96 -9.74 10.11
CA VAL A 78 26.89 -9.50 9.00
C VAL A 78 27.42 -10.84 8.50
N LEU A 79 27.14 -11.19 7.24
CA LEU A 79 27.66 -12.40 6.61
C LEU A 79 29.01 -12.18 5.93
N ALA A 80 29.19 -11.00 5.31
CA ALA A 80 30.43 -10.68 4.60
C ALA A 80 30.65 -9.16 4.57
N ARG A 81 31.91 -8.74 4.62
CA ARG A 81 32.34 -7.35 4.40
C ARG A 81 33.53 -7.34 3.45
N SER A 82 33.49 -6.44 2.48
CA SER A 82 34.58 -6.14 1.56
C SER A 82 34.55 -4.65 1.23
N ASN A 83 35.57 -4.16 0.54
CA ASN A 83 35.58 -2.77 0.05
C ASN A 83 34.54 -2.52 -1.05
N GLN A 84 33.98 -3.57 -1.66
CA GLN A 84 33.01 -3.46 -2.76
C GLN A 84 31.56 -3.56 -2.28
N HIS A 85 31.30 -4.40 -1.27
CA HIS A 85 29.96 -4.65 -0.77
C HIS A 85 29.99 -5.24 0.64
N VAL A 86 28.87 -5.06 1.35
CA VAL A 86 28.55 -5.70 2.63
C VAL A 86 27.29 -6.54 2.44
N VAL A 87 27.26 -7.71 3.07
CA VAL A 87 26.12 -8.62 3.07
C VAL A 87 25.62 -8.81 4.48
N LEU A 88 24.32 -8.55 4.68
CA LEU A 88 23.61 -8.85 5.91
C LEU A 88 22.57 -9.96 5.66
N SER A 89 22.32 -10.73 6.69
CA SER A 89 21.26 -11.74 6.74
C SER A 89 20.59 -11.67 8.09
N GLY A 90 19.27 -11.78 8.09
CA GLY A 90 18.52 -11.86 9.32
C GLY A 90 17.18 -12.53 9.14
N LYS A 91 16.44 -12.60 10.24
CA LYS A 91 15.04 -12.96 10.24
C LYS A 91 14.22 -11.90 10.96
N THR A 92 12.95 -11.74 10.61
CA THR A 92 12.04 -10.96 11.45
C THR A 92 12.02 -11.55 12.86
N ARG A 93 11.92 -10.71 13.88
CA ARG A 93 11.94 -11.17 15.28
C ARG A 93 10.62 -11.80 15.70
N GLN A 94 9.54 -11.45 15.01
CA GLN A 94 8.20 -11.94 15.25
C GLN A 94 7.54 -12.37 13.93
N VAL A 95 6.52 -13.21 14.07
CA VAL A 95 5.55 -13.51 13.01
C VAL A 95 4.24 -12.82 13.38
N GLU A 96 3.48 -12.34 12.39
CA GLU A 96 2.22 -11.65 12.66
C GLU A 96 1.18 -12.60 13.29
N ASN A 97 1.09 -13.82 12.76
CA ASN A 97 0.22 -14.84 13.33
C ASN A 97 0.71 -16.25 13.01
N ILE A 98 0.98 -17.06 14.04
CA ILE A 98 1.57 -18.40 13.88
C ILE A 98 0.70 -19.38 13.09
N ARG A 99 -0.63 -19.16 13.03
CA ARG A 99 -1.54 -20.04 12.27
C ARG A 99 -1.36 -19.88 10.77
N TYR A 100 -1.11 -18.66 10.31
CA TYR A 100 -1.03 -18.30 8.88
C TYR A 100 0.41 -18.01 8.42
N GLN A 101 1.31 -17.74 9.35
CA GLN A 101 2.73 -17.53 9.15
C GLN A 101 3.51 -18.31 10.22
N GLN A 102 3.95 -19.51 9.87
CA GLN A 102 4.64 -20.40 10.81
C GLN A 102 6.08 -19.97 11.12
N GLU A 103 6.74 -19.33 10.15
CA GLU A 103 8.16 -19.00 10.23
C GLU A 103 8.39 -17.49 10.07
N PRO A 104 9.37 -16.94 10.79
CA PRO A 104 9.87 -15.59 10.52
C PRO A 104 10.39 -15.44 9.09
N LEU A 105 10.27 -14.23 8.55
CA LEU A 105 10.74 -13.94 7.20
C LEU A 105 12.25 -13.80 7.21
N SER A 106 12.90 -14.45 6.25
CA SER A 106 14.33 -14.21 6.01
C SER A 106 14.50 -12.87 5.32
N VAL A 107 15.60 -12.17 5.61
CA VAL A 107 15.93 -10.89 5.00
C VAL A 107 17.40 -10.91 4.63
N PHE A 108 17.70 -10.68 3.35
CA PHE A 108 19.06 -10.57 2.84
C PHE A 108 19.28 -9.17 2.28
N ILE A 109 20.34 -8.51 2.75
CA ILE A 109 20.68 -7.15 2.34
C ILE A 109 22.07 -7.15 1.74
N TYR A 110 22.19 -6.66 0.52
CA TYR A 110 23.47 -6.41 -0.15
C TYR A 110 23.59 -4.90 -0.38
N TYR A 111 24.65 -4.26 0.11
CA TYR A 111 24.82 -2.83 -0.13
C TYR A 111 26.26 -2.41 -0.33
N THR A 112 26.44 -1.29 -1.04
CA THR A 112 27.73 -0.64 -1.25
C THR A 112 28.16 0.11 0.03
N PRO A 113 29.31 -0.21 0.65
CA PRO A 113 29.78 0.50 1.84
C PRO A 113 30.15 1.96 1.51
N LEU A 114 29.98 2.85 2.48
CA LEU A 114 30.44 4.22 2.40
C LEU A 114 31.98 4.29 2.43
N PRO A 115 32.61 5.24 1.70
CA PRO A 115 34.06 5.41 1.72
C PRO A 115 34.51 5.96 3.09
N TYR A 116 35.44 5.26 3.73
CA TYR A 116 35.92 5.61 5.07
C TYR A 116 36.64 6.98 5.12
N GLU A 117 37.41 7.30 4.08
CA GLU A 117 38.14 8.58 3.97
C GLU A 117 37.26 9.75 3.51
N GLY A 118 35.98 9.49 3.21
CA GLY A 118 35.05 10.45 2.64
C GLY A 118 35.00 10.42 1.11
N PHE A 119 34.23 11.34 0.52
CA PHE A 119 34.16 11.50 -0.93
C PHE A 119 35.27 12.42 -1.41
N GLU A 120 35.99 11.97 -2.42
CA GLU A 120 37.22 12.62 -2.90
C GLU A 120 37.03 13.14 -4.31
N LEU A 121 37.50 14.36 -4.59
CA LEU A 121 37.54 14.93 -5.94
C LEU A 121 38.94 15.40 -6.27
N ASP A 122 39.58 14.75 -7.24
CA ASP A 122 40.99 14.99 -7.56
C ASP A 122 41.22 16.42 -8.06
N PRO A 123 42.44 16.99 -7.88
CA PRO A 123 42.74 18.37 -8.25
C PRO A 123 42.40 18.78 -9.68
N GLN A 124 42.37 17.81 -10.61
CA GLN A 124 42.11 18.03 -12.03
C GLN A 124 40.68 17.68 -12.47
N GLU A 125 39.93 16.96 -11.63
CA GLU A 125 38.55 16.56 -11.92
C GLU A 125 37.60 17.75 -11.78
N THR A 126 36.66 17.86 -12.73
CA THR A 126 35.54 18.81 -12.68
C THR A 126 34.38 18.26 -11.87
N ASP A 127 34.18 16.95 -11.94
CA ASP A 127 33.13 16.24 -11.23
C ASP A 127 33.49 14.77 -11.07
N ARG A 128 32.88 14.14 -10.07
CA ARG A 128 32.96 12.70 -9.82
C ARG A 128 31.61 12.21 -9.31
N THR A 129 31.19 11.03 -9.76
CA THR A 129 29.93 10.42 -9.31
C THR A 129 30.21 9.10 -8.59
N TYR A 130 29.70 8.98 -7.37
CA TYR A 130 29.68 7.77 -6.58
C TYR A 130 28.31 7.08 -6.72
N LEU A 131 28.32 5.77 -6.86
CA LEU A 131 27.13 4.94 -6.94
C LEU A 131 27.02 4.09 -5.68
N PHE A 132 25.88 4.18 -5.00
CA PHE A 132 25.50 3.32 -3.90
C PHE A 132 24.27 2.53 -4.29
N VAL A 133 24.36 1.23 -4.12
CA VAL A 133 23.26 0.30 -4.38
C VAL A 133 22.96 -0.41 -3.07
N THR A 134 21.68 -0.52 -2.75
CA THR A 134 21.17 -1.40 -1.70
C THR A 134 20.14 -2.32 -2.33
N SER A 135 20.30 -3.62 -2.12
CA SER A 135 19.35 -4.66 -2.53
C SER A 135 18.81 -5.39 -1.30
N VAL A 136 17.49 -5.52 -1.20
CA VAL A 136 16.79 -6.19 -0.09
C VAL A 136 15.78 -7.21 -0.61
N ASP A 137 15.96 -8.48 -0.28
CA ASP A 137 15.00 -9.53 -0.66
C ASP A 137 14.88 -10.62 0.42
N GLU A 138 13.75 -11.32 0.45
CA GLU A 138 13.55 -12.50 1.30
C GLU A 138 14.43 -13.69 0.86
N HIS A 139 14.91 -13.70 -0.39
CA HIS A 139 15.73 -14.76 -0.98
C HIS A 139 17.10 -14.25 -1.37
N GLN A 140 18.15 -14.87 -0.81
CA GLN A 140 19.54 -14.46 -1.02
C GLN A 140 19.93 -14.38 -2.49
N ALA A 141 19.49 -15.34 -3.31
CA ALA A 141 19.84 -15.39 -4.72
C ALA A 141 19.33 -14.16 -5.48
N ARG A 142 18.12 -13.68 -5.18
CA ARG A 142 17.52 -12.49 -5.82
C ARG A 142 18.20 -11.21 -5.34
N ALA A 143 18.38 -11.04 -4.03
CA ALA A 143 19.10 -9.88 -3.48
C ALA A 143 20.52 -9.76 -4.08
N LYS A 144 21.23 -10.90 -4.15
CA LYS A 144 22.56 -10.96 -4.76
C LYS A 144 22.53 -10.64 -6.26
N GLN A 145 21.59 -11.20 -7.01
CA GLN A 145 21.48 -11.01 -8.46
C GLN A 145 21.23 -9.54 -8.81
N SER A 146 20.26 -8.91 -8.17
CA SER A 146 19.92 -7.51 -8.45
C SER A 146 21.03 -6.55 -7.98
N PHE A 147 21.68 -6.86 -6.85
CA PHE A 147 22.86 -6.11 -6.41
C PHE A 147 23.99 -6.19 -7.43
N HIS A 148 24.32 -7.39 -7.91
CA HIS A 148 25.34 -7.56 -8.95
C HIS A 148 24.94 -6.83 -10.23
N TYR A 149 23.71 -7.00 -10.71
CA TYR A 149 23.21 -6.29 -11.88
C TYR A 149 23.45 -4.77 -11.79
N ALA A 150 23.10 -4.15 -10.67
CA ALA A 150 23.26 -2.72 -10.49
C ALA A 150 24.71 -2.28 -10.20
N SER A 151 25.55 -3.13 -9.62
CA SER A 151 26.94 -2.80 -9.26
C SER A 151 27.99 -3.16 -10.32
N SER A 152 27.74 -4.14 -11.20
CA SER A 152 28.75 -4.67 -12.13
C SER A 152 28.52 -4.40 -13.62
N GLU A 153 27.32 -3.99 -14.06
CA GLU A 153 26.97 -4.06 -15.50
C GLU A 153 26.60 -2.72 -16.17
N ARG A 154 26.44 -1.61 -15.44
CA ARG A 154 25.97 -0.33 -16.01
C ARG A 154 26.78 0.87 -15.53
N LYS A 155 26.96 1.87 -16.42
CA LYS A 155 27.34 3.22 -15.97
C LYS A 155 26.21 3.77 -15.09
N PRO A 156 26.49 4.53 -14.01
CA PRO A 156 25.48 5.10 -13.11
C PRO A 156 24.25 5.73 -13.83
N ASN A 157 24.49 6.37 -14.97
CA ASN A 157 23.44 7.01 -15.77
C ASN A 157 22.40 6.06 -16.37
N GLU A 158 22.73 4.80 -16.62
CA GLU A 158 21.82 3.86 -17.28
C GLU A 158 20.76 3.30 -16.32
N LEU A 159 21.06 3.14 -15.03
CA LEU A 159 20.07 2.75 -14.01
C LEU A 159 19.01 3.84 -13.85
N TRP A 160 19.46 5.09 -13.74
CA TRP A 160 18.56 6.25 -13.65
C TRP A 160 17.74 6.42 -14.93
N SER A 161 18.36 6.33 -16.11
CA SER A 161 17.63 6.45 -17.40
C SER A 161 16.57 5.37 -17.56
N SER A 162 16.86 4.14 -17.12
CA SER A 162 15.90 3.03 -17.09
C SER A 162 14.72 3.36 -16.17
N HIS A 163 14.99 3.73 -14.93
CA HIS A 163 13.97 4.13 -13.96
C HIS A 163 13.06 5.27 -14.45
N VAL A 164 13.66 6.33 -15.01
CA VAL A 164 12.93 7.47 -15.60
C VAL A 164 12.04 7.01 -16.75
N THR A 165 12.55 6.15 -17.63
CA THR A 165 11.78 5.60 -18.76
C THR A 165 10.57 4.81 -18.27
N LEU A 166 10.73 4.00 -17.23
CA LEU A 166 9.64 3.20 -16.68
C LEU A 166 8.58 4.08 -16.00
N TRP A 167 8.97 5.12 -15.26
CA TRP A 167 8.03 6.11 -14.75
C TRP A 167 7.29 6.87 -15.84
N ASN A 168 7.97 7.28 -16.91
CA ASN A 168 7.31 7.91 -18.05
C ASN A 168 6.26 6.98 -18.69
N ASN A 169 6.55 5.67 -18.77
CA ASN A 169 5.59 4.67 -19.25
C ASN A 169 4.38 4.52 -18.31
N VAL A 170 4.58 4.60 -17.00
CA VAL A 170 3.47 4.73 -16.04
C VAL A 170 2.66 5.98 -16.42
N TRP A 171 3.23 7.18 -16.30
CA TRP A 171 2.50 8.45 -16.54
C TRP A 171 1.82 8.57 -17.91
N SER A 172 2.33 7.91 -18.95
CA SER A 172 1.70 7.88 -20.27
C SER A 172 0.25 7.37 -20.27
N ASN A 173 -0.12 6.54 -19.29
CA ASN A 173 -1.45 5.96 -19.14
C ASN A 173 -2.27 6.57 -17.98
N ALA A 174 -1.65 7.38 -17.11
CA ALA A 174 -2.23 7.87 -15.87
C ALA A 174 -2.06 9.38 -15.72
N HIS A 175 -2.70 10.17 -16.58
CA HIS A 175 -2.49 11.61 -16.59
C HIS A 175 -3.79 12.40 -16.64
N VAL A 176 -3.97 13.28 -15.66
CA VAL A 176 -5.02 14.29 -15.62
C VAL A 176 -4.38 15.65 -15.91
N LYS A 177 -4.83 16.34 -16.97
CA LYS A 177 -4.36 17.69 -17.32
C LYS A 177 -5.29 18.73 -16.74
N VAL A 178 -4.75 19.62 -15.92
CA VAL A 178 -5.43 20.81 -15.41
C VAL A 178 -5.00 22.01 -16.24
N GLN A 179 -5.95 22.80 -16.73
CA GLN A 179 -5.67 24.03 -17.48
C GLN A 179 -5.84 25.25 -16.57
N GLY A 180 -4.82 26.10 -16.52
CA GLY A 180 -4.89 27.39 -15.81
C GLY A 180 -4.65 27.32 -14.30
N ASP A 181 -4.32 26.14 -13.76
CA ASP A 181 -3.98 25.96 -12.34
C ASP A 181 -2.83 24.96 -12.16
N ASP A 182 -1.61 25.50 -12.14
CA ASP A 182 -0.39 24.71 -11.97
C ASP A 182 -0.24 24.12 -10.56
N GLU A 183 -0.86 24.73 -9.55
CA GLU A 183 -0.81 24.24 -8.18
C GLU A 183 -1.69 23.00 -8.04
N LEU A 184 -2.92 23.04 -8.56
CA LEU A 184 -3.79 21.87 -8.60
C LEU A 184 -3.17 20.74 -9.44
N GLN A 185 -2.53 21.06 -10.58
CA GLN A 185 -1.80 20.06 -11.37
C GLN A 185 -0.69 19.37 -10.54
N ARG A 186 0.07 20.12 -9.73
CA ARG A 186 1.09 19.56 -8.85
C ARG A 186 0.48 18.68 -7.77
N GLN A 187 -0.61 19.10 -7.13
CA GLN A 187 -1.28 18.35 -6.07
C GLN A 187 -1.81 17.00 -6.60
N ILE A 188 -2.47 17.00 -7.75
CA ILE A 188 -2.97 15.77 -8.40
C ILE A 188 -1.80 14.83 -8.73
N ASN A 189 -0.74 15.34 -9.35
CA ASN A 189 0.43 14.52 -9.69
C ASN A 189 1.11 13.94 -8.44
N SER A 190 1.16 14.70 -7.35
CA SER A 190 1.75 14.27 -6.09
C SER A 190 0.91 13.15 -5.45
N ALA A 191 -0.40 13.34 -5.33
CA ALA A 191 -1.32 12.33 -4.80
C ALA A 191 -1.24 11.02 -5.61
N PHE A 192 -1.20 11.13 -6.94
CA PHE A 192 -1.13 9.94 -7.80
C PHE A 192 0.22 9.24 -7.74
N TYR A 193 1.31 10.00 -7.60
CA TYR A 193 2.62 9.43 -7.38
C TYR A 193 2.67 8.57 -6.12
N TYR A 194 2.18 9.06 -4.97
CA TYR A 194 2.22 8.31 -3.71
C TYR A 194 1.41 7.00 -3.75
N ILE A 195 0.26 7.01 -4.44
CA ILE A 195 -0.51 5.78 -4.68
C ILE A 195 0.29 4.82 -5.56
N LEU A 196 0.76 5.28 -6.72
CA LEU A 196 1.45 4.44 -7.70
C LEU A 196 2.81 3.92 -7.21
N SER A 197 3.53 4.70 -6.40
CA SER A 197 4.81 4.28 -5.81
C SER A 197 4.65 3.22 -4.72
N SER A 198 3.45 3.07 -4.18
CA SER A 198 3.12 2.07 -3.16
C SER A 198 2.51 0.78 -3.76
N LEU A 199 2.27 0.76 -5.08
CA LEU A 199 1.78 -0.39 -5.82
C LEU A 199 2.93 -1.16 -6.49
N PRO A 200 2.74 -2.46 -6.82
CA PRO A 200 3.71 -3.22 -7.59
C PRO A 200 4.03 -2.54 -8.93
N PRO A 201 5.33 -2.36 -9.30
CA PRO A 201 5.68 -1.73 -10.56
C PRO A 201 5.19 -2.54 -11.77
N LEU A 202 4.59 -1.85 -12.75
CA LEU A 202 4.00 -2.46 -13.94
C LEU A 202 5.02 -3.13 -14.89
N PHE A 203 6.26 -2.64 -14.89
CA PHE A 203 7.27 -2.96 -15.91
C PHE A 203 8.56 -3.51 -15.31
N THR A 204 8.48 -4.10 -14.11
CA THR A 204 9.64 -4.64 -13.39
C THR A 204 10.17 -5.93 -14.01
N ARG A 205 11.46 -6.19 -13.81
CA ARG A 205 12.13 -7.47 -14.08
C ARG A 205 12.13 -8.41 -12.88
N SER A 206 11.76 -7.90 -11.71
CA SER A 206 11.61 -8.72 -10.51
C SER A 206 10.51 -9.74 -10.70
N GLU A 207 10.66 -10.88 -10.04
CA GLU A 207 9.61 -11.86 -9.92
C GLU A 207 8.35 -11.21 -9.30
N HIS A 208 7.17 -11.56 -9.82
CA HIS A 208 5.92 -11.11 -9.23
C HIS A 208 5.80 -11.68 -7.81
N LYS A 209 5.64 -10.79 -6.84
CA LYS A 209 5.42 -11.12 -5.44
C LYS A 209 3.98 -10.80 -5.08
N GLN A 210 3.45 -11.55 -4.11
CA GLN A 210 2.16 -11.23 -3.51
C GLN A 210 2.20 -9.78 -2.99
N PHE A 211 1.23 -8.98 -3.42
CA PHE A 211 0.97 -7.67 -2.86
C PHE A 211 0.24 -7.81 -1.51
N TYR A 212 0.65 -7.02 -0.51
CA TYR A 212 0.14 -7.11 0.87
C TYR A 212 -0.74 -5.94 1.29
N GLY A 213 -1.34 -5.26 0.33
CA GLY A 213 -2.28 -4.17 0.59
C GLY A 213 -1.63 -2.79 0.52
N LEU A 214 -2.47 -1.77 0.65
CA LEU A 214 -2.13 -0.37 0.46
C LEU A 214 -2.51 0.39 1.74
N SER A 215 -1.55 1.02 2.39
CA SER A 215 -1.81 1.81 3.61
C SER A 215 -2.25 3.22 3.25
N PRO A 216 -3.19 3.84 4.00
CA PRO A 216 -3.44 5.28 3.90
C PRO A 216 -2.20 6.11 4.27
N GLY A 217 -1.31 5.59 5.14
CA GLY A 217 0.00 6.18 5.46
C GLY A 217 1.07 5.94 4.40
N SER A 218 0.80 5.06 3.41
CA SER A 218 1.71 4.61 2.36
C SER A 218 3.01 3.98 2.88
N LEU A 219 3.90 3.56 1.98
CA LEU A 219 5.24 3.11 2.40
C LEU A 219 6.18 4.26 2.83
N SER A 220 5.75 5.52 2.69
CA SER A 220 6.61 6.69 2.91
C SER A 220 6.62 7.21 4.35
N ARG A 221 5.56 6.98 5.13
CA ARG A 221 5.44 7.45 6.52
C ARG A 221 5.49 6.30 7.54
N ASP A 222 5.14 5.10 7.10
CA ASP A 222 4.93 3.96 8.01
C ASP A 222 6.21 3.14 8.25
N GLY A 223 7.39 3.65 7.88
CA GLY A 223 8.63 2.88 7.85
C GLY A 223 9.91 3.56 8.35
N PHE A 224 9.86 4.82 8.80
CA PHE A 224 11.10 5.60 9.04
C PHE A 224 11.41 5.98 10.49
N ASP A 225 10.43 6.24 11.36
CA ASP A 225 10.69 6.95 12.64
C ASP A 225 10.28 6.21 13.94
N GLY A 226 10.24 4.88 13.91
CA GLY A 226 9.95 4.07 15.12
C GLY A 226 8.44 3.99 15.45
N PRO A 227 8.05 3.28 16.52
CA PRO A 227 6.64 2.94 16.77
C PRO A 227 5.74 4.15 17.12
N ASP A 228 6.33 5.28 17.55
CA ASP A 228 5.58 6.46 17.97
C ASP A 228 5.26 7.44 16.82
N ASP A 229 5.91 7.30 15.66
CA ASP A 229 5.79 8.19 14.50
C ASP A 229 5.28 7.46 13.22
N GLN A 230 4.80 6.22 13.35
CA GLN A 230 4.19 5.46 12.25
C GLN A 230 2.68 5.75 12.14
N ASP A 231 2.25 6.31 11.02
CA ASP A 231 0.83 6.45 10.71
C ASP A 231 0.26 5.06 10.33
N TYR A 232 -0.63 4.48 11.13
CA TYR A 232 -1.31 3.23 10.77
C TYR A 232 -0.41 2.01 10.42
N VAL A 233 0.90 2.08 10.69
CA VAL A 233 1.91 0.99 10.67
C VAL A 233 1.89 0.11 9.40
N GLY A 234 1.50 0.66 8.25
CA GLY A 234 1.45 -0.06 6.98
C GLY A 234 0.23 -0.97 6.81
N HIS A 235 -0.77 -0.88 7.70
CA HIS A 235 -2.00 -1.66 7.62
C HIS A 235 -2.91 -1.19 6.48
N SER A 236 -3.67 -2.13 5.92
CA SER A 236 -4.65 -1.89 4.86
C SER A 236 -6.07 -1.83 5.41
N PHE A 237 -6.73 -0.70 5.17
CA PHE A 237 -8.08 -0.35 5.62
C PHE A 237 -9.05 -0.27 4.44
N TRP A 238 -10.32 0.03 4.72
CA TRP A 238 -11.34 0.38 3.71
C TRP A 238 -10.92 1.57 2.81
N ASP A 239 -10.00 2.41 3.27
CA ASP A 239 -9.38 3.50 2.49
C ASP A 239 -8.84 3.02 1.14
N THR A 240 -8.26 1.82 1.14
CA THR A 240 -7.76 1.17 -0.06
C THR A 240 -8.85 1.07 -1.11
N GLU A 241 -9.99 0.48 -0.75
CA GLU A 241 -11.06 0.15 -1.69
C GLU A 241 -12.03 1.31 -1.98
N ILE A 242 -12.18 2.26 -1.06
CA ILE A 242 -13.08 3.42 -1.25
C ILE A 242 -12.37 4.61 -1.88
N TRP A 243 -11.20 5.00 -1.38
CA TRP A 243 -10.55 6.26 -1.77
C TRP A 243 -9.45 6.07 -2.81
N MET A 244 -8.62 5.03 -2.66
CA MET A 244 -7.42 4.85 -3.49
C MET A 244 -7.71 4.01 -4.74
N PHE A 245 -8.60 3.03 -4.64
CA PHE A 245 -8.93 2.08 -5.70
C PHE A 245 -9.57 2.71 -6.95
N PRO A 246 -10.56 3.63 -6.87
CA PRO A 246 -11.25 4.12 -8.06
C PRO A 246 -10.33 4.71 -9.15
N PRO A 247 -9.38 5.61 -8.83
CA PRO A 247 -8.50 6.12 -9.87
C PRO A 247 -7.48 5.06 -10.33
N VAL A 248 -7.06 4.12 -9.48
CA VAL A 248 -6.22 2.98 -9.90
C VAL A 248 -6.95 2.10 -10.90
N LEU A 249 -8.22 1.77 -10.66
CA LEU A 249 -9.07 1.01 -11.58
C LEU A 249 -9.21 1.70 -12.93
N LEU A 250 -9.42 3.03 -12.92
CA LEU A 250 -9.63 3.80 -14.13
C LEU A 250 -8.41 3.75 -15.07
N PHE A 251 -7.20 3.89 -14.53
CA PHE A 251 -5.98 3.95 -15.33
C PHE A 251 -5.29 2.58 -15.49
N TYR A 252 -5.37 1.72 -14.48
CA TYR A 252 -4.68 0.42 -14.42
C TYR A 252 -5.55 -0.68 -13.80
N PRO A 253 -6.52 -1.25 -14.55
CA PRO A 253 -7.31 -2.36 -14.07
C PRO A 253 -6.49 -3.56 -13.57
N THR A 254 -5.28 -3.78 -14.12
CA THR A 254 -4.36 -4.84 -13.66
C THR A 254 -3.84 -4.59 -12.24
N LEU A 255 -3.59 -3.34 -11.84
CA LEU A 255 -3.20 -3.01 -10.46
C LEU A 255 -4.39 -3.03 -9.51
N ALA A 256 -5.57 -2.61 -9.98
CA ALA A 256 -6.81 -2.78 -9.21
C ALA A 256 -7.07 -4.26 -8.91
N LYS A 257 -6.78 -5.15 -9.86
CA LYS A 257 -6.81 -6.60 -9.63
C LYS A 257 -5.83 -7.05 -8.55
N GLU A 258 -4.61 -6.51 -8.48
CA GLU A 258 -3.66 -6.81 -7.40
C GLU A 258 -4.19 -6.41 -6.02
N ILE A 259 -4.85 -5.25 -5.93
CA ILE A 259 -5.50 -4.78 -4.70
C ILE A 259 -6.57 -5.78 -4.23
N LEU A 260 -7.47 -6.23 -5.11
CA LEU A 260 -8.49 -7.23 -4.74
C LEU A 260 -7.86 -8.60 -4.46
N SER A 261 -6.81 -8.97 -5.19
CA SER A 261 -6.11 -10.25 -5.03
C SER A 261 -5.44 -10.37 -3.66
N TYR A 262 -5.02 -9.24 -3.07
CA TYR A 262 -4.58 -9.18 -1.68
C TYR A 262 -5.68 -9.64 -0.72
N ARG A 263 -6.89 -9.08 -0.80
CA ARG A 263 -8.02 -9.48 0.06
C ARG A 263 -8.38 -10.96 -0.10
N ILE A 264 -8.35 -11.47 -1.34
CA ILE A 264 -8.58 -12.90 -1.64
C ILE A 264 -7.49 -13.81 -1.07
N ALA A 265 -6.24 -13.34 -1.05
CA ALA A 265 -5.14 -14.10 -0.43
C ALA A 265 -5.38 -14.31 1.07
N MET A 266 -6.14 -13.43 1.73
CA MET A 266 -6.50 -13.49 3.15
C MET A 266 -7.79 -14.30 3.45
N ARG A 267 -8.30 -15.07 2.48
CA ARG A 267 -9.57 -15.81 2.65
C ARG A 267 -9.61 -16.80 3.81
N GLU A 268 -8.48 -17.42 4.16
CA GLU A 268 -8.44 -18.41 5.24
C GLU A 268 -8.66 -17.74 6.60
N SER A 269 -7.99 -16.62 6.85
CA SER A 269 -8.21 -15.81 8.05
C SER A 269 -9.61 -15.21 8.08
N ALA A 270 -10.13 -14.72 6.95
CA ALA A 270 -11.50 -14.22 6.86
C ALA A 270 -12.55 -15.30 7.18
N ALA A 271 -12.38 -16.54 6.68
CA ALA A 271 -13.28 -17.65 6.97
C ALA A 271 -13.22 -18.07 8.45
N ASP A 272 -12.02 -18.11 9.05
CA ASP A 272 -11.85 -18.43 10.47
C ASP A 272 -12.46 -17.35 11.38
N ASN A 273 -12.26 -16.07 11.06
CA ASN A 273 -12.89 -14.95 11.76
C ASN A 273 -14.41 -15.11 11.78
N THR A 274 -15.00 -15.43 10.64
CA THR A 274 -16.44 -15.64 10.52
C THR A 274 -16.96 -16.71 11.47
N ARG A 275 -16.26 -17.86 11.55
CA ARG A 275 -16.60 -18.96 12.46
C ARG A 275 -16.50 -18.56 13.92
N LEU A 276 -15.50 -17.76 14.30
CA LEU A 276 -15.33 -17.27 15.67
C LEU A 276 -16.52 -16.44 16.15
N PHE A 277 -17.19 -15.73 15.23
CA PHE A 277 -18.36 -14.90 15.54
C PHE A 277 -19.71 -15.58 15.26
N GLY A 278 -19.71 -16.86 14.86
CA GLY A 278 -20.94 -17.63 14.62
C GLY A 278 -21.70 -17.23 13.36
N TYR A 279 -21.02 -16.63 12.37
CA TYR A 279 -21.57 -16.27 11.07
C TYR A 279 -21.15 -17.27 9.98
N GLU A 280 -21.61 -17.05 8.74
CA GLU A 280 -21.15 -17.78 7.55
C GLU A 280 -20.46 -16.83 6.56
N GLY A 281 -19.75 -17.35 5.57
CA GLY A 281 -19.07 -16.50 4.58
C GLY A 281 -17.66 -16.05 5.00
N TRP A 282 -17.24 -14.89 4.46
CA TRP A 282 -15.96 -14.25 4.78
C TRP A 282 -16.18 -12.92 5.51
N ARG A 283 -15.66 -12.84 6.73
CA ARG A 283 -15.56 -11.65 7.56
C ARG A 283 -14.13 -11.14 7.50
N ILE A 284 -13.89 -10.23 6.58
CA ILE A 284 -12.65 -9.44 6.50
C ILE A 284 -12.69 -8.41 7.64
N LEU A 285 -11.58 -8.24 8.35
CA LEU A 285 -11.49 -7.38 9.53
C LEU A 285 -10.87 -6.01 9.19
N TRP A 286 -11.03 -5.06 10.12
CA TRP A 286 -10.85 -3.63 9.87
C TRP A 286 -9.44 -3.26 9.41
N GLU A 287 -8.45 -3.62 10.21
CA GLU A 287 -7.04 -3.47 9.85
C GLU A 287 -6.47 -4.83 9.45
N SER A 288 -5.88 -4.88 8.27
CA SER A 288 -5.29 -6.08 7.70
C SER A 288 -3.84 -5.84 7.31
N ALA A 289 -2.98 -6.80 7.61
CA ALA A 289 -1.56 -6.77 7.23
C ALA A 289 -1.18 -8.04 6.44
N ARG A 290 -0.10 -8.74 6.81
CA ARG A 290 0.48 -9.83 5.99
C ARG A 290 -0.39 -11.08 5.94
N THR A 291 -1.00 -11.45 7.06
CA THR A 291 -1.77 -12.69 7.24
C THR A 291 -3.28 -12.49 7.19
N GLY A 292 -3.72 -11.23 7.20
CA GLY A 292 -5.13 -10.86 7.14
C GLY A 292 -5.92 -11.19 8.40
N VAL A 293 -5.23 -11.56 9.48
CA VAL A 293 -5.82 -11.44 10.82
C VAL A 293 -5.99 -9.97 11.15
N ASP A 294 -6.90 -9.69 12.07
CA ASP A 294 -7.05 -8.32 12.56
C ASP A 294 -5.83 -7.89 13.36
N VAL A 295 -5.29 -6.77 12.93
CA VAL A 295 -4.15 -6.09 13.55
C VAL A 295 -4.56 -4.74 14.14
N THR A 296 -5.87 -4.52 14.32
CA THR A 296 -6.42 -3.32 14.96
C THR A 296 -5.86 -3.23 16.38
N PRO A 297 -5.27 -2.09 16.78
CA PRO A 297 -4.72 -1.93 18.11
C PRO A 297 -5.74 -2.23 19.22
N ASP A 298 -5.31 -2.91 20.29
CA ASP A 298 -6.17 -3.28 21.42
C ASP A 298 -6.68 -2.07 22.24
N ILE A 299 -6.23 -0.85 21.91
CA ILE A 299 -6.77 0.40 22.45
C ILE A 299 -8.14 0.78 21.84
N CYS A 300 -8.47 0.25 20.65
CA CYS A 300 -9.73 0.51 19.94
C CYS A 300 -10.46 -0.80 19.57
N PRO A 301 -10.71 -1.73 20.52
CA PRO A 301 -11.24 -3.06 20.22
C PRO A 301 -12.65 -3.04 19.62
N GLN A 302 -13.40 -1.96 19.81
CA GLN A 302 -14.73 -1.76 19.27
C GLN A 302 -14.75 -1.66 17.74
N VAL A 303 -13.71 -1.08 17.14
CA VAL A 303 -13.59 -0.90 15.70
C VAL A 303 -13.55 -2.26 15.00
N ARG A 304 -12.61 -3.13 15.42
CA ARG A 304 -12.52 -4.55 15.02
C ARG A 304 -13.85 -5.30 15.09
N LEU A 305 -14.62 -5.05 16.14
CA LEU A 305 -15.83 -5.82 16.44
C LEU A 305 -17.05 -5.35 15.67
N TYR A 306 -17.21 -4.03 15.49
CA TYR A 306 -18.46 -3.42 15.06
C TYR A 306 -18.39 -2.71 13.71
N GLN A 307 -17.20 -2.31 13.23
CA GLN A 307 -17.03 -1.57 11.98
C GLN A 307 -16.86 -2.52 10.78
N MET A 308 -17.88 -3.35 10.56
CA MET A 308 -17.85 -4.42 9.56
C MET A 308 -18.16 -3.97 8.13
N HIS A 309 -18.38 -2.67 7.90
CA HIS A 309 -18.71 -2.16 6.57
C HIS A 309 -17.57 -2.36 5.56
N ILE A 310 -16.32 -2.52 6.02
CA ILE A 310 -15.16 -2.88 5.18
C ILE A 310 -15.42 -4.08 4.24
N ILE A 311 -16.24 -5.04 4.69
CA ILE A 311 -16.63 -6.20 3.88
C ILE A 311 -17.43 -5.77 2.65
N GLY A 312 -18.37 -4.85 2.85
CA GLY A 312 -19.17 -4.25 1.78
C GLY A 312 -18.39 -3.23 0.96
N ASP A 313 -17.38 -2.56 1.54
CA ASP A 313 -16.49 -1.64 0.81
C ASP A 313 -15.61 -2.37 -0.20
N ILE A 314 -15.03 -3.50 0.22
CA ILE A 314 -14.27 -4.40 -0.65
C ILE A 314 -15.14 -4.95 -1.77
N GLU A 315 -16.39 -5.32 -1.45
CA GLU A 315 -17.33 -5.75 -2.46
C GLU A 315 -17.72 -4.59 -3.39
N PHE A 316 -17.91 -3.38 -2.88
CA PHE A 316 -18.22 -2.22 -3.72
C PHE A 316 -17.08 -1.91 -4.71
N ALA A 317 -15.82 -2.01 -4.29
CA ALA A 317 -14.67 -1.97 -5.20
C ALA A 317 -14.68 -3.13 -6.21
N THR A 318 -15.05 -4.34 -5.76
CA THR A 318 -15.20 -5.50 -6.64
C THR A 318 -16.29 -5.29 -7.70
N ARG A 319 -17.42 -4.68 -7.32
CA ARG A 319 -18.49 -4.29 -8.23
C ARG A 319 -18.00 -3.30 -9.29
N GLN A 320 -17.22 -2.29 -8.87
CA GLN A 320 -16.59 -1.35 -9.79
C GLN A 320 -15.62 -2.07 -10.75
N TYR A 321 -14.79 -2.98 -10.24
CA TYR A 321 -13.87 -3.78 -11.06
C TYR A 321 -14.59 -4.61 -12.11
N VAL A 322 -15.61 -5.38 -11.71
CA VAL A 322 -16.39 -6.20 -12.62
C VAL A 322 -17.06 -5.35 -13.70
N ALA A 323 -17.58 -4.18 -13.34
CA ALA A 323 -18.24 -3.28 -14.28
C ALA A 323 -17.25 -2.62 -15.27
N ALA A 324 -16.07 -2.20 -14.81
CA ALA A 324 -15.11 -1.45 -15.62
C ALA A 324 -14.15 -2.35 -16.41
N ALA A 325 -13.63 -3.41 -15.80
CA ALA A 325 -12.59 -4.27 -16.39
C ALA A 325 -13.18 -5.41 -17.25
N GLY A 326 -14.39 -5.89 -16.93
CA GLY A 326 -15.01 -7.01 -17.65
C GLY A 326 -14.20 -8.31 -17.63
N ASP A 327 -13.32 -8.51 -16.64
CA ASP A 327 -12.41 -9.66 -16.52
C ASP A 327 -13.19 -10.94 -16.14
N GLN A 328 -13.80 -11.57 -17.13
CA GLN A 328 -14.55 -12.82 -16.94
C GLN A 328 -13.68 -13.96 -16.45
N LYS A 329 -12.37 -13.98 -16.77
CA LYS A 329 -11.48 -15.05 -16.31
C LYS A 329 -11.28 -14.97 -14.80
N TRP A 330 -11.09 -13.75 -14.28
CA TRP A 330 -11.06 -13.52 -12.84
C TRP A 330 -12.40 -13.86 -12.17
N LEU A 331 -13.51 -13.47 -12.78
CA LEU A 331 -14.84 -13.77 -12.25
C LEU A 331 -15.15 -15.28 -12.18
N LEU A 332 -14.69 -16.05 -13.16
CA LEU A 332 -14.88 -17.50 -13.26
C LEU A 332 -13.83 -18.30 -12.45
N SER A 333 -12.83 -17.62 -11.88
CA SER A 333 -11.85 -18.24 -10.99
C SER A 333 -12.56 -18.74 -9.73
N GLU A 334 -12.37 -20.01 -9.40
CA GLU A 334 -12.86 -20.57 -8.13
C GLU A 334 -12.20 -19.89 -6.92
N ARG A 335 -10.99 -19.34 -7.10
CA ARG A 335 -10.30 -18.61 -6.02
C ARG A 335 -10.81 -17.18 -5.89
N ASP A 336 -10.87 -16.46 -7.02
CA ASP A 336 -10.99 -15.01 -6.98
C ASP A 336 -12.46 -14.54 -7.00
N GLY A 337 -13.30 -15.22 -7.79
CA GLY A 337 -14.73 -14.92 -7.84
C GLY A 337 -15.49 -15.30 -6.57
N ASP A 338 -14.90 -16.14 -5.70
CA ASP A 338 -15.49 -16.54 -4.41
C ASP A 338 -15.68 -15.37 -3.45
N LEU A 339 -14.84 -14.33 -3.55
CA LEU A 339 -14.98 -13.10 -2.74
C LEU A 339 -16.42 -12.55 -2.78
N ILE A 340 -17.04 -12.53 -3.96
CA ILE A 340 -18.39 -11.99 -4.16
C ILE A 340 -19.45 -12.83 -3.45
N TYR A 341 -19.33 -14.16 -3.50
CA TYR A 341 -20.31 -15.06 -2.91
C TYR A 341 -20.14 -15.19 -1.41
N GLU A 342 -18.90 -15.23 -0.92
CA GLU A 342 -18.60 -15.40 0.50
C GLU A 342 -18.88 -14.13 1.30
N THR A 343 -18.73 -12.94 0.72
CA THR A 343 -19.18 -11.68 1.34
C THR A 343 -20.71 -11.54 1.33
N ALA A 344 -21.38 -11.92 0.23
CA ALA A 344 -22.85 -11.99 0.19
C ALA A 344 -23.41 -12.98 1.23
N ARG A 345 -22.74 -14.13 1.41
CA ARG A 345 -23.08 -15.12 2.43
C ARG A 345 -22.92 -14.55 3.83
N PHE A 346 -21.86 -13.79 4.09
CA PHE A 346 -21.67 -13.08 5.35
C PHE A 346 -22.84 -12.17 5.66
N TRP A 347 -23.16 -11.24 4.77
CA TRP A 347 -24.26 -10.29 4.98
C TRP A 347 -25.61 -10.99 5.18
N SER A 348 -25.85 -12.07 4.45
CA SER A 348 -27.08 -12.86 4.58
C SER A 348 -27.17 -13.61 5.92
N SER A 349 -26.03 -14.03 6.49
CA SER A 349 -25.99 -14.64 7.83
C SER A 349 -26.03 -13.61 8.96
N ARG A 350 -25.68 -12.36 8.67
CA ARG A 350 -25.56 -11.26 9.65
C ARG A 350 -26.87 -10.53 9.91
N ALA A 351 -27.74 -10.48 8.91
CA ALA A 351 -29.04 -9.84 9.01
C ALA A 351 -30.02 -10.64 9.88
N VAL A 352 -30.89 -9.96 10.61
CA VAL A 352 -31.93 -10.56 11.45
C VAL A 352 -33.30 -10.04 11.03
N TYR A 353 -34.33 -10.88 11.04
CA TYR A 353 -35.68 -10.45 10.71
C TYR A 353 -36.37 -9.80 11.91
N SER A 354 -37.06 -8.68 11.67
CA SER A 354 -37.78 -7.91 12.68
C SER A 354 -39.27 -8.08 12.52
N ASP A 355 -39.93 -8.86 13.39
CA ASP A 355 -41.38 -9.01 13.36
C ASP A 355 -42.11 -7.67 13.56
N LYS A 356 -41.51 -6.74 14.29
CA LYS A 356 -42.08 -5.40 14.51
C LYS A 356 -42.08 -4.55 13.25
N LYS A 357 -40.99 -4.58 12.47
CA LYS A 357 -40.82 -3.77 11.26
C LYS A 357 -41.27 -4.49 9.98
N GLN A 358 -41.44 -5.81 10.04
CA GLN A 358 -41.63 -6.69 8.87
C GLN A 358 -40.51 -6.51 7.83
N GLN A 359 -39.28 -6.31 8.30
CA GLN A 359 -38.07 -6.04 7.51
C GLN A 359 -36.85 -6.69 8.18
N TYR A 360 -35.77 -6.83 7.42
CA TYR A 360 -34.48 -7.28 7.94
C TYR A 360 -33.67 -6.11 8.52
N GLU A 361 -32.92 -6.39 9.58
CA GLU A 361 -32.10 -5.43 10.30
C GLU A 361 -30.66 -5.91 10.39
N ILE A 362 -29.71 -4.98 10.40
CA ILE A 362 -28.33 -5.24 10.81
C ILE A 362 -28.09 -4.42 12.08
N LEU A 363 -28.09 -5.13 13.20
CA LEU A 363 -28.01 -4.55 14.55
C LEU A 363 -26.58 -4.50 15.06
N ASN A 364 -26.26 -3.63 16.01
CA ASN A 364 -24.96 -3.54 16.67
C ASN A 364 -23.78 -3.44 15.69
N VAL A 365 -23.69 -2.31 15.00
CA VAL A 365 -22.58 -1.95 14.11
C VAL A 365 -21.99 -0.60 14.51
N MET A 366 -20.87 -0.25 13.89
CA MET A 366 -20.30 1.09 13.87
C MET A 366 -20.40 1.59 12.42
N PRO A 367 -21.05 2.75 12.16
CA PRO A 367 -21.07 3.37 10.84
C PRO A 367 -19.68 3.93 10.47
N PRO A 368 -19.48 4.45 9.25
CA PRO A 368 -18.24 5.15 8.90
C PRO A 368 -17.93 6.36 9.78
N ASP A 369 -18.94 7.00 10.37
CA ASP A 369 -18.75 7.98 11.44
C ASP A 369 -18.34 7.24 12.73
N GLU A 370 -17.05 7.23 13.04
CA GLU A 370 -16.53 6.58 14.25
C GLU A 370 -16.92 7.34 15.53
N ASP A 371 -17.19 8.65 15.45
CA ASP A 371 -17.67 9.45 16.59
C ASP A 371 -19.08 9.04 17.03
N ALA A 372 -19.82 8.35 16.15
CA ALA A 372 -21.09 7.75 16.51
C ALA A 372 -20.92 6.71 17.64
N GLU A 373 -19.75 6.09 17.81
CA GLU A 373 -19.48 4.97 18.71
C GLU A 373 -20.23 3.67 18.30
N PRO A 374 -19.82 2.48 18.79
CA PRO A 374 -20.45 1.21 18.40
C PRO A 374 -21.92 1.08 18.88
N TYR A 375 -22.52 -0.08 18.61
CA TYR A 375 -23.88 -0.45 19.00
C TYR A 375 -25.00 0.31 18.28
N LYS A 376 -24.71 0.83 17.07
CA LYS A 376 -25.74 1.41 16.21
C LYS A 376 -26.51 0.32 15.51
N ASN A 377 -27.82 0.54 15.38
CA ASN A 377 -28.67 -0.35 14.61
C ASN A 377 -28.97 0.30 13.27
N ASN A 378 -28.99 -0.51 12.22
CA ASN A 378 -29.44 -0.10 10.90
C ASN A 378 -28.73 1.15 10.38
N SER A 379 -27.40 1.17 10.51
CA SER A 379 -26.54 2.14 9.81
C SER A 379 -26.89 2.09 8.32
N VAL A 380 -27.30 3.23 7.76
CA VAL A 380 -27.72 3.30 6.34
C VAL A 380 -26.59 2.92 5.42
N PHE A 381 -25.36 3.38 5.72
CA PHE A 381 -24.19 3.02 4.94
C PHE A 381 -23.95 1.51 4.98
N THR A 382 -23.93 0.91 6.17
CA THR A 382 -23.68 -0.53 6.35
C THR A 382 -24.76 -1.38 5.67
N ASN A 383 -26.03 -1.00 5.81
CA ASN A 383 -27.14 -1.70 5.16
C ASN A 383 -27.09 -1.56 3.63
N ALA A 384 -26.65 -0.40 3.11
CA ALA A 384 -26.51 -0.17 1.69
C ALA A 384 -25.44 -1.06 1.08
N VAL A 385 -24.23 -1.08 1.65
CA VAL A 385 -23.14 -1.92 1.14
C VAL A 385 -23.48 -3.41 1.28
N ALA A 386 -24.14 -3.83 2.37
CA ALA A 386 -24.62 -5.20 2.55
C ALA A 386 -25.60 -5.63 1.45
N SER A 387 -26.59 -4.78 1.14
CA SER A 387 -27.56 -5.04 0.07
C SER A 387 -26.87 -5.10 -1.29
N LEU A 388 -25.93 -4.18 -1.57
CA LEU A 388 -25.18 -4.17 -2.82
C LEU A 388 -24.36 -5.45 -3.01
N SER A 389 -23.75 -5.97 -1.96
CA SER A 389 -22.96 -7.21 -2.01
C SER A 389 -23.77 -8.43 -2.41
N VAL A 390 -24.94 -8.61 -1.80
CA VAL A 390 -25.84 -9.71 -2.17
C VAL A 390 -26.37 -9.55 -3.59
N ASN A 391 -26.71 -8.32 -3.99
CA ASN A 391 -27.18 -8.04 -5.35
C ASN A 391 -26.09 -8.24 -6.41
N LEU A 392 -24.81 -7.98 -6.12
CA LEU A 392 -23.73 -8.31 -7.05
C LEU A 392 -23.66 -9.82 -7.27
N ALA A 393 -23.69 -10.63 -6.20
CA ALA A 393 -23.67 -12.08 -6.32
C ALA A 393 -24.80 -12.60 -7.22
N ASP A 394 -26.01 -12.05 -7.10
CA ASP A 394 -27.13 -12.37 -8.00
C ASP A 394 -26.82 -11.94 -9.44
N ARG A 395 -26.35 -10.70 -9.62
CA ARG A 395 -26.08 -10.13 -10.93
C ARG A 395 -25.08 -10.94 -11.74
N ILE A 396 -24.06 -11.48 -11.09
CA ILE A 396 -23.00 -12.27 -11.75
C ILE A 396 -23.31 -13.78 -11.81
N SER A 397 -24.35 -14.26 -11.11
CA SER A 397 -24.71 -15.68 -11.02
C SER A 397 -24.95 -16.34 -12.39
N GLY A 398 -25.54 -15.61 -13.33
CA GLY A 398 -25.77 -16.08 -14.70
C GLY A 398 -24.48 -16.33 -15.48
N ILE A 399 -23.39 -15.63 -15.14
CA ILE A 399 -22.07 -15.79 -15.76
C ILE A 399 -21.31 -16.94 -15.11
N THR A 400 -21.26 -16.96 -13.77
CA THR A 400 -20.52 -17.97 -12.99
C THR A 400 -21.22 -19.33 -12.92
N LYS A 401 -22.53 -19.36 -13.20
CA LYS A 401 -23.43 -20.52 -13.01
C LYS A 401 -23.52 -20.97 -11.55
N LYS A 402 -23.17 -20.11 -10.60
CA LYS A 402 -23.37 -20.35 -9.16
C LYS A 402 -24.79 -19.98 -8.76
N THR A 403 -25.35 -20.71 -7.80
CA THR A 403 -26.71 -20.48 -7.30
C THR A 403 -26.69 -19.52 -6.13
N VAL A 404 -27.47 -18.44 -6.20
CA VAL A 404 -27.72 -17.54 -5.06
C VAL A 404 -29.03 -17.94 -4.38
N PRO A 405 -29.03 -18.24 -3.07
CA PRO A 405 -30.26 -18.55 -2.35
C PRO A 405 -31.29 -17.41 -2.41
N LYS A 406 -32.55 -17.73 -2.71
CA LYS A 406 -33.64 -16.74 -2.75
C LYS A 406 -33.79 -15.97 -1.43
N ALA A 407 -33.51 -16.62 -0.31
CA ALA A 407 -33.54 -15.99 1.01
C ALA A 407 -32.52 -14.84 1.13
N TRP A 408 -31.36 -14.93 0.46
CA TRP A 408 -30.38 -13.84 0.45
C TRP A 408 -30.93 -12.62 -0.29
N LEU A 409 -31.57 -12.85 -1.45
CA LEU A 409 -32.19 -11.78 -2.24
C LEU A 409 -33.36 -11.10 -1.49
N ASP A 410 -34.14 -11.89 -0.76
CA ASP A 410 -35.21 -11.39 0.10
C ASP A 410 -34.65 -10.49 1.22
N ILE A 411 -33.58 -10.92 1.89
CA ILE A 411 -32.84 -10.09 2.86
C ILE A 411 -32.41 -8.78 2.21
N ALA A 412 -31.66 -8.84 1.11
CA ALA A 412 -31.09 -7.65 0.47
C ALA A 412 -32.15 -6.65 -0.02
N SER A 413 -33.30 -7.14 -0.46
CA SER A 413 -34.43 -6.31 -0.94
C SER A 413 -35.26 -5.71 0.19
N ASN A 414 -35.26 -6.34 1.37
CA ASN A 414 -36.10 -5.97 2.50
C ASN A 414 -35.31 -5.54 3.75
N LEU A 415 -34.06 -5.10 3.58
CA LEU A 415 -33.29 -4.43 4.65
C LEU A 415 -33.95 -3.10 5.03
N TYR A 416 -33.99 -2.81 6.33
CA TYR A 416 -34.52 -1.56 6.87
C TYR A 416 -33.52 -0.43 6.67
N PHE A 417 -33.96 0.67 6.06
CA PHE A 417 -33.19 1.91 5.93
C PHE A 417 -33.93 3.00 6.70
N PRO A 418 -33.41 3.48 7.84
CA PRO A 418 -34.09 4.54 8.58
C PRO A 418 -34.20 5.79 7.69
N PHE A 419 -35.42 6.30 7.58
CA PHE A 419 -35.77 7.44 6.72
C PHE A 419 -36.70 8.37 7.49
N ASP A 420 -36.35 9.65 7.52
CA ASP A 420 -37.17 10.68 8.11
C ASP A 420 -38.02 11.35 7.03
N GLU A 421 -39.34 11.12 7.10
CA GLU A 421 -40.30 11.64 6.12
C GLU A 421 -40.39 13.17 6.15
N ALA A 422 -40.13 13.81 7.28
CA ALA A 422 -40.23 15.27 7.40
C ALA A 422 -39.12 15.99 6.63
N SER A 423 -37.88 15.51 6.76
CA SER A 423 -36.69 16.02 6.08
C SER A 423 -36.39 15.35 4.74
N GLN A 424 -37.13 14.29 4.36
CA GLN A 424 -36.90 13.47 3.16
C GLN A 424 -35.46 12.94 3.08
N THR A 425 -34.91 12.55 4.23
CA THR A 425 -33.50 12.16 4.37
C THR A 425 -33.35 10.82 5.08
N HIS A 426 -32.42 10.00 4.61
CA HIS A 426 -31.99 8.81 5.34
C HIS A 426 -31.23 9.22 6.60
N LEU A 427 -31.64 8.69 7.75
CA LEU A 427 -30.90 8.88 9.00
C LEU A 427 -29.61 8.08 8.94
N GLU A 428 -28.53 8.56 9.54
CA GLU A 428 -27.25 7.85 9.51
C GLU A 428 -27.36 6.42 10.09
N TYR A 429 -28.10 6.29 11.19
CA TYR A 429 -28.49 5.03 11.82
C TYR A 429 -29.85 5.20 12.52
N GLU A 430 -30.45 4.09 12.97
CA GLU A 430 -31.73 4.15 13.68
C GLU A 430 -31.60 4.93 14.99
N GLY A 431 -32.39 6.01 15.12
CA GLY A 431 -32.35 6.90 16.27
C GLY A 431 -31.32 8.02 16.17
N PHE A 432 -30.69 8.23 15.01
CA PHE A 432 -29.86 9.40 14.76
C PHE A 432 -30.66 10.70 14.93
N ASP A 433 -30.05 11.69 15.57
CA ASP A 433 -30.64 12.99 15.88
C ASP A 433 -30.16 14.03 14.86
N LEU A 434 -31.03 14.40 13.92
CA LEU A 434 -30.74 15.40 12.87
C LEU A 434 -30.46 16.82 13.41
N SER A 435 -30.68 17.08 14.70
CA SER A 435 -30.44 18.39 15.31
C SER A 435 -29.02 18.57 15.84
N LYS A 436 -28.24 17.50 15.92
CA LYS A 436 -26.82 17.50 16.24
C LYS A 436 -26.01 17.52 14.96
#